data_AF-A0A7S0EMH3-F1
#
_entry.id   AF-A0A7S0EMH3-F1
#
_cell.length_a   1.000
_cell.length_b   1.000
_cell.length_c   1.000
_cell.angle_alpha   90.00
_cell.angle_beta   90.00
_cell.angle_gamma   90.00
#
_symmetry.space_group_name_H-M   'P 1'
#
loop_
_entity.id
_entity.type
_entity.pdbx_description
1 polymer ?
#
loop_
_entity_poly.entity_id
_entity_poly.type
_entity_poly.pdbx_seq_one_letter_code
_entity_poly.pdbx_strand_id
1 'polypeptide(L)'
;RIACLTREGQINIVSPDGREHVALADPSDTKTRYTMPVWSPSGDMVASVAFTGTALNSKVDSRHTLTVFQSRNGDCCFSLALSFSPYCLQWSKSGTNICYLSRTHRKQ
;
A
#
# COMPACT_ATOMS: atom_id res chain seq x y z
N ARG A 1 -14.03 -3.45 -9.42
CA ARG A 1 -13.39 -3.61 -8.10
C ARG A 1 -12.72 -2.30 -7.76
N ILE A 2 -12.84 -1.84 -6.52
CA ILE A 2 -12.32 -0.56 -6.04
C ILE A 2 -11.40 -0.88 -4.88
N ALA A 3 -10.19 -0.32 -4.86
CA ALA A 3 -9.33 -0.38 -3.69
C ALA A 3 -9.66 0.80 -2.79
N CYS A 4 -9.88 0.56 -1.50
CA CYS A 4 -10.19 1.61 -0.53
C CYS A 4 -9.30 1.48 0.71
N LEU A 5 -9.12 2.61 1.40
CA LEU A 5 -8.43 2.70 2.67
C LEU A 5 -9.45 3.09 3.75
N THR A 6 -9.41 2.41 4.88
CA THR A 6 -10.21 2.80 6.05
C THR A 6 -9.54 3.92 6.82
N ARG A 7 -10.28 4.53 7.76
CA ARG A 7 -9.74 5.56 8.66
C ARG A 7 -8.58 5.04 9.51
N GLU A 8 -8.60 3.75 9.83
CA GLU A 8 -7.60 3.04 10.62
C GLU A 8 -6.34 2.74 9.79
N GLY A 9 -6.39 2.95 8.46
CA GLY A 9 -5.30 2.66 7.54
C GLY A 9 -5.32 1.23 7.01
N GLN A 10 -6.43 0.50 7.13
CA GLN A 10 -6.57 -0.82 6.52
C GLN A 10 -6.85 -0.71 5.03
N ILE A 11 -6.36 -1.65 4.24
CA ILE A 11 -6.60 -1.71 2.80
C ILE A 11 -7.58 -2.83 2.44
N ASN A 12 -8.58 -2.49 1.62
CA ASN A 12 -9.61 -3.43 1.20
C ASN A 12 -9.89 -3.29 -0.29
N ILE A 13 -10.42 -4.36 -0.88
CA ILE A 13 -11.09 -4.34 -2.18
C ILE A 13 -12.57 -4.43 -1.96
N VAL A 14 -13.34 -3.56 -2.60
CA VAL A 14 -14.79 -3.60 -2.60
C VAL A 14 -15.34 -3.74 -4.01
N SER A 15 -16.50 -4.38 -4.15
CA SER A 15 -17.26 -4.38 -5.39
C SER A 15 -17.77 -2.96 -5.70
N PRO A 16 -18.01 -2.60 -6.97
CA PRO A 16 -18.53 -1.27 -7.32
C PRO A 16 -19.89 -0.95 -6.70
N ASP A 17 -20.70 -1.96 -6.41
CA ASP A 17 -21.99 -1.84 -5.71
C ASP A 17 -21.86 -1.92 -4.17
N GLY A 18 -20.64 -2.09 -3.65
CA GLY A 18 -20.31 -2.11 -2.21
C GLY A 18 -20.72 -3.36 -1.44
N ARG A 19 -21.25 -4.39 -2.11
CA ARG A 19 -21.80 -5.59 -1.43
C ARG A 19 -20.75 -6.62 -1.06
N GLU A 20 -19.69 -6.73 -1.85
CA GLU A 20 -18.60 -7.67 -1.58
C GLU A 20 -17.34 -6.92 -1.18
N HIS A 21 -16.59 -7.47 -0.23
CA HIS A 21 -15.30 -6.94 0.14
C HIS A 21 -14.28 -8.03 0.50
N VAL A 22 -13.00 -7.72 0.25
CA VAL A 22 -11.85 -8.56 0.56
C VAL A 22 -10.84 -7.68 1.30
N ALA A 23 -10.49 -8.06 2.53
CA ALA A 23 -9.37 -7.44 3.24
C ALA A 23 -8.06 -7.87 2.55
N LEU A 24 -7.19 -6.91 2.20
CA LEU A 24 -5.90 -7.23 1.60
C LEU A 24 -4.79 -7.40 2.64
N ALA A 25 -5.04 -7.02 3.89
CA ALA A 25 -4.10 -7.18 5.00
C ALA A 25 -4.82 -7.79 6.20
N ASP A 26 -4.04 -8.25 7.18
CA ASP A 26 -4.58 -8.76 8.45
C ASP A 26 -5.38 -7.65 9.16
N PRO A 27 -6.70 -7.78 9.28
CA PRO A 27 -7.54 -6.76 9.90
C PRO A 27 -7.27 -6.62 11.41
N SER A 28 -6.60 -7.59 12.03
CA SER A 28 -6.19 -7.52 13.44
C SER A 28 -4.88 -6.73 13.65
N ASP A 29 -4.11 -6.46 12.58
CA ASP A 29 -2.91 -5.64 12.65
C ASP A 29 -3.27 -4.16 12.78
N THR A 30 -3.21 -3.68 14.02
CA THR A 30 -3.49 -2.28 14.37
C THR A 30 -2.25 -1.36 14.26
N LYS A 31 -1.07 -1.92 13.97
CA LYS A 31 0.21 -1.19 13.95
C LYS A 31 0.63 -0.81 12.53
N THR A 32 0.21 -1.59 11.54
CA THR A 32 0.48 -1.33 10.13
C THR A 32 -0.62 -0.48 9.52
N ARG A 33 -0.23 0.56 8.78
CA ARG A 33 -1.15 1.38 8.01
C ARG A 33 -0.72 1.41 6.56
N TYR A 34 -1.69 1.31 5.67
CA TYR A 34 -1.52 1.30 4.24
C TYR A 34 -1.93 2.63 3.63
N THR A 35 -1.23 3.01 2.56
CA THR A 35 -1.48 4.24 1.82
C THR A 35 -1.28 4.03 0.33
N MET A 36 -1.80 4.96 -0.46
CA MET A 36 -1.53 5.07 -1.91
C MET A 36 -1.73 3.75 -2.68
N PRO A 37 -2.91 3.10 -2.58
CA PRO A 37 -3.17 1.89 -3.35
C PRO A 37 -3.14 2.21 -4.84
N VAL A 38 -2.40 1.41 -5.60
CA VAL A 38 -2.35 1.49 -7.07
C VAL A 38 -2.51 0.10 -7.68
N TRP A 39 -3.45 -0.01 -8.60
CA TRP A 39 -3.73 -1.25 -9.31
C TRP A 39 -2.65 -1.55 -10.35
N SER A 40 -2.31 -2.83 -10.49
CA SER A 40 -1.61 -3.28 -11.69
C SER A 40 -2.51 -3.08 -12.92
N PRO A 41 -1.93 -2.92 -14.13
CA PRO A 41 -2.71 -2.74 -15.35
C PRO A 41 -3.70 -3.87 -15.65
N SER A 42 -3.38 -5.12 -15.25
CA SER A 42 -4.29 -6.26 -15.40
C SER A 42 -5.44 -6.25 -14.39
N GLY A 43 -5.32 -5.48 -13.30
CA GLY A 43 -6.28 -5.47 -12.21
C GLY A 43 -6.24 -6.72 -11.32
N ASP A 44 -5.21 -7.55 -11.41
CA ASP A 44 -5.06 -8.72 -10.53
C ASP A 44 -4.31 -8.40 -9.24
N MET A 45 -3.51 -7.34 -9.23
CA MET A 45 -2.69 -6.96 -8.08
C MET A 45 -2.94 -5.51 -7.66
N VAL A 46 -2.70 -5.25 -6.37
CA VAL A 46 -2.66 -3.90 -5.80
C VAL A 46 -1.33 -3.72 -5.09
N ALA A 47 -0.59 -2.69 -5.48
CA ALA A 47 0.57 -2.22 -4.72
C ALA A 47 0.13 -1.13 -3.75
N SER A 48 0.70 -1.11 -2.56
CA SER A 48 0.44 -0.09 -1.54
C SER A 48 1.70 0.12 -0.70
N VAL A 49 1.79 1.29 -0.08
CA VAL A 49 2.85 1.60 0.87
C VAL A 49 2.33 1.36 2.27
N ALA A 50 2.90 0.38 2.95
CA ALA A 50 2.72 0.16 4.37
C ALA A 50 3.72 1.01 5.16
N PHE A 51 3.31 1.53 6.31
CA PHE A 51 4.20 2.08 7.31
C PHE A 51 3.85 1.54 8.69
N THR A 52 4.88 1.23 9.48
CA THR A 52 4.76 0.76 10.86
C THR A 52 5.40 1.80 11.78
N GLY A 53 4.65 2.25 12.79
CA GLY A 53 5.13 3.30 13.70
C GLY A 53 4.16 3.56 14.85
N THR A 54 4.71 3.93 16.02
CA THR A 54 3.98 4.03 17.30
C THR A 54 3.24 5.35 17.51
N ALA A 55 3.26 6.30 16.57
CA ALA A 55 2.50 7.53 16.70
C ALA A 55 2.10 8.10 15.33
N LEU A 56 0.84 8.51 15.20
CA LEU A 56 0.28 9.21 14.03
C LEU A 56 1.12 10.43 13.57
N ASN A 57 2.02 10.93 14.40
CA ASN A 57 2.80 12.16 14.19
C ASN A 57 4.33 11.98 14.30
N SER A 58 4.85 10.77 14.50
CA SER A 58 6.30 10.54 14.58
C SER A 58 6.87 10.31 13.18
N LYS A 59 7.30 11.40 12.53
CA LYS A 59 8.10 11.36 11.28
C LYS A 59 9.46 10.65 11.45
N VAL A 60 9.84 10.29 12.68
CA VAL A 60 11.23 10.02 13.05
C VAL A 60 11.65 8.57 12.76
N ASP A 61 10.72 7.58 12.75
CA ASP A 61 11.10 6.16 12.59
C ASP A 61 10.12 5.30 11.75
N SER A 62 9.26 5.94 10.93
CA SER A 62 8.30 5.18 10.12
C SER A 62 9.04 4.42 8.99
N ARG A 63 9.23 3.10 9.16
CA ARG A 63 9.74 2.23 8.10
C ARG A 63 8.66 2.06 7.05
N HIS A 64 8.94 2.49 5.82
CA HIS A 64 8.05 2.33 4.69
C HIS A 64 8.34 1.01 3.99
N THR A 65 7.29 0.27 3.67
CA THR A 65 7.38 -1.00 2.96
C THR A 65 6.45 -0.94 1.76
N LEU A 66 6.98 -1.19 0.56
CA LEU A 66 6.16 -1.45 -0.62
C LEU A 66 5.62 -2.87 -0.51
N THR A 67 4.30 -3.01 -0.50
CA THR A 67 3.63 -4.32 -0.45
C THR A 67 2.73 -4.49 -1.67
N VAL A 68 2.75 -5.67 -2.28
CA VAL A 68 1.89 -6.04 -3.41
C VAL A 68 1.02 -7.20 -3.01
N PHE A 69 -0.29 -7.02 -3.19
CA PHE A 69 -1.32 -7.98 -2.83
C PHE A 69 -2.00 -8.53 -4.08
N GLN A 70 -2.42 -9.79 -4.02
CA GLN A 70 -3.44 -10.32 -4.91
C GLN A 70 -4.80 -9.75 -4.52
N SER A 71 -5.47 -9.17 -5.52
CA SER A 71 -6.74 -8.47 -5.32
C SER A 71 -7.95 -9.37 -5.04
N ARG A 72 -7.83 -10.68 -5.24
CA ARG A 72 -8.96 -11.63 -5.12
C ARG A 72 -9.07 -12.23 -3.72
N ASN A 73 -7.93 -12.46 -3.06
CA ASN A 73 -7.85 -13.17 -1.78
C ASN A 73 -7.04 -12.41 -0.72
N GLY A 74 -6.34 -11.33 -1.09
CA GLY A 74 -5.52 -10.57 -0.15
C GLY A 74 -4.11 -11.12 0.05
N ASP A 75 -3.68 -12.14 -0.69
CA ASP A 75 -2.36 -12.73 -0.50
C ASP A 75 -1.24 -11.71 -0.79
N CYS A 76 -0.30 -11.59 0.15
CA CYS A 76 0.91 -10.79 -0.06
C CYS A 76 1.86 -11.53 -1.02
N CYS A 77 2.04 -11.00 -2.22
CA CYS A 77 2.93 -11.58 -3.23
C CYS A 77 4.36 -11.03 -3.17
N PHE A 78 4.52 -9.80 -2.69
CA PHE A 78 5.81 -9.12 -2.64
C PHE A 78 5.83 -8.08 -1.53
N SER A 79 6.98 -7.95 -0.86
CA SER A 79 7.19 -6.94 0.17
C SER A 79 8.65 -6.48 0.14
N LEU A 80 8.88 -5.16 0.14
CA LEU A 80 10.21 -4.55 0.09
C LEU A 80 10.28 -3.34 1.01
N ALA A 81 11.22 -3.36 1.97
CA ALA A 81 11.55 -2.20 2.77
C ALA A 81 12.16 -1.10 1.88
N LEU A 82 11.60 0.10 1.94
CA LEU A 82 12.04 1.25 1.15
C LEU A 82 13.05 2.08 1.95
N SER A 83 14.14 2.45 1.29
CA SER A 83 15.16 3.34 1.87
C SER A 83 14.70 4.80 1.99
N PHE A 84 13.64 5.18 1.27
CA PHE A 84 13.11 6.54 1.26
C PHE A 84 11.58 6.53 1.30
N SER A 85 11.00 7.54 1.94
CA SER A 85 9.54 7.72 2.00
C SER A 85 8.99 8.02 0.60
N PRO A 86 8.10 7.17 0.06
CA PRO A 86 7.46 7.43 -1.22
C PRO A 86 6.38 8.51 -1.07
N TYR A 87 6.15 9.30 -2.12
CA TYR A 87 5.01 10.23 -2.22
C TYR A 87 4.23 10.08 -3.54
N CYS A 88 4.72 9.27 -4.47
CA CYS A 88 4.00 8.79 -5.64
C CYS A 88 4.41 7.33 -5.92
N LEU A 89 3.47 6.48 -6.32
CA LEU A 89 3.69 5.07 -6.67
C LEU A 89 2.96 4.79 -7.98
N GLN A 90 3.58 4.08 -8.93
CA GLN A 90 2.92 3.73 -10.18
C GLN A 90 3.48 2.43 -10.77
N TRP A 91 2.59 1.60 -11.31
CA TRP A 91 2.96 0.45 -12.14
C TRP A 91 3.38 0.89 -13.55
N SER A 92 4.35 0.18 -14.14
CA SER A 92 4.58 0.26 -15.58
C SER A 92 3.33 -0.23 -16.33
N LYS A 93 3.15 0.21 -17.59
CA LYS A 93 2.03 -0.24 -18.43
C LYS A 93 1.99 -1.76 -18.64
N SER A 94 3.15 -2.41 -18.61
CA SER A 94 3.29 -3.87 -18.68
C SER A 94 2.92 -4.59 -17.37
N GLY A 95 2.82 -3.88 -16.25
CA GLY A 95 2.59 -4.46 -14.93
C GLY A 95 3.78 -5.21 -14.32
N THR A 96 4.96 -5.14 -14.94
CA THR A 96 6.15 -5.87 -14.49
C THR A 96 7.02 -5.06 -13.53
N ASN A 97 6.94 -3.73 -13.59
CA ASN A 97 7.77 -2.83 -12.79
C ASN A 97 6.89 -1.87 -11.99
N ILE A 98 7.43 -1.38 -10.87
CA ILE A 98 6.85 -0.32 -10.06
C ILE A 98 7.90 0.78 -9.94
N CYS A 99 7.50 2.02 -10.20
CA CYS A 99 8.30 3.20 -9.88
C CYS A 99 7.68 3.94 -8.70
N TYR A 100 8.53 4.60 -7.92
CA TYR A 100 8.08 5.52 -6.89
C TYR A 100 8.93 6.79 -6.90
N LEU A 101 8.33 7.88 -6.47
CA LEU A 101 9.03 9.13 -6.21
C LEU A 101 9.21 9.28 -4.71
N SER A 102 10.41 9.70 -4.27
CA SER A 102 10.70 9.99 -2.88
C SER A 102 11.21 11.41 -2.71
N ARG A 103 10.88 12.05 -1.58
CA ARG A 103 11.50 13.32 -1.19
C ARG A 103 12.74 12.99 -0.35
N THR A 104 13.91 13.37 -0.84
CA THR A 104 15.13 13.35 -0.03
C THR A 104 15.29 14.71 0.62
N HIS A 105 15.19 14.77 1.95
CA HIS A 105 15.70 15.93 2.67
C HIS A 105 17.22 15.82 2.68
N ARG A 106 17.92 16.62 1.86
CA ARG A 106 19.33 16.89 2.15
C ARG A 106 19.35 17.68 3.47
N LYS A 107 19.93 17.08 4.52
CA LYS A 107 20.46 17.90 5.62
C LYS A 107 21.54 18.79 5.01
N GLN A 108 21.35 20.11 5.05
CA GLN A 108 22.45 21.05 4.91
C GLN A 108 23.37 20.92 6.12
#